data_AF-A0A366EAR6-F1
#
_entry.id   AF-A0A366EAR6-F1
#
_cell.length_a   1.000
_cell.length_b   1.000
_cell.length_c   1.000
_cell.angle_alpha   90.00
_cell.angle_beta   90.00
_cell.angle_gamma   90.00
#
_symmetry.space_group_name_H-M   'P 1'
#
loop_
_entity.id
_entity.type
_entity.pdbx_description
1 polymer ?
#
loop_
_entity_poly.entity_id
_entity_poly.type
_entity_poly.pdbx_seq_one_letter_code
_entity_poly.pdbx_strand_id
1 'polypeptide(L)'
;MNINLLNTIITTVAAIFTIIQITKEFIKPKTSILVQQKFVNGDDIYIDASTTINKPPYHNNNDDGFETAALRVGLAFLIISIILSFYSLTYEFISMIGLLILSITIYKDTKIPFENHKAKIQWAFKNITYIAIIFSLLFIPKSVEAVIVQIQPMQFDSLQTLLNSITYNIKFVWNLLYNDTLTANNVIGRVLVNLGIIYYFTVLLITKRKVHNERSLKDMSTFILVMILIIIVSNIDSFWNLIEPLRDNIETWFNSTN
;
A
#
# COMPACT_ATOMS: atom_id res chain seq x y z
N MET A 1 21.18 -20.48 -5.73
CA MET A 1 20.18 -20.40 -4.64
C MET A 1 18.87 -19.96 -5.26
N ASN A 2 17.78 -20.71 -5.09
CA ASN A 2 16.51 -20.42 -5.76
C ASN A 2 15.92 -19.10 -5.20
N ILE A 3 15.45 -18.20 -6.06
CA ILE A 3 14.94 -16.87 -5.66
C ILE A 3 13.79 -17.01 -4.64
N ASN A 4 12.95 -18.03 -4.82
CA ASN A 4 11.87 -18.36 -3.89
C ASN A 4 12.39 -18.77 -2.50
N LEU A 5 13.54 -19.44 -2.44
CA LEU A 5 14.18 -19.82 -1.18
C LEU A 5 14.75 -18.58 -0.46
N LEU A 6 15.40 -17.67 -1.20
CA LEU A 6 15.88 -16.40 -0.63
C LEU A 6 14.73 -15.54 -0.09
N ASN A 7 13.63 -15.42 -0.85
CA ASN A 7 12.42 -14.69 -0.43
C ASN A 7 11.81 -15.28 0.85
N THR A 8 11.70 -16.61 0.90
CA THR A 8 11.19 -17.33 2.08
C THR A 8 12.04 -17.05 3.32
N ILE A 9 13.37 -17.10 3.19
CA ILE A 9 14.29 -16.84 4.29
C ILE A 9 14.15 -15.39 4.80
N ILE A 10 14.21 -14.40 3.92
CA ILE A 10 14.11 -12.98 4.29
C ILE A 10 12.78 -12.70 4.98
N THR A 11 11.68 -13.17 4.40
CA THR A 11 10.32 -12.97 4.93
C THR A 11 10.17 -13.62 6.30
N THR A 12 10.70 -14.83 6.48
CA THR A 12 10.65 -15.56 7.76
C THR A 12 11.44 -14.82 8.84
N VAL A 13 12.66 -14.38 8.54
CA VAL A 13 13.50 -13.63 9.50
C VAL A 13 12.84 -12.30 9.89
N ALA A 14 12.31 -11.56 8.93
CA ALA A 14 11.62 -10.30 9.17
C ALA A 14 10.34 -10.48 10.01
N ALA A 15 9.56 -11.55 9.75
CA ALA A 15 8.36 -11.88 10.51
C ALA A 15 8.71 -12.24 11.96
N ILE A 16 9.68 -13.12 12.17
CA ILE A 16 10.16 -13.51 13.51
C ILE A 16 10.63 -12.28 14.28
N PHE A 17 11.45 -11.43 13.64
CA PHE A 17 11.95 -10.21 14.28
C PHE A 17 10.82 -9.25 14.66
N THR A 18 9.85 -9.03 13.77
CA THR A 18 8.66 -8.20 14.03
C THR A 18 7.87 -8.71 15.24
N ILE A 19 7.56 -10.00 15.28
CA ILE A 19 6.82 -10.64 16.38
C ILE A 19 7.58 -10.52 17.70
N ILE A 20 8.90 -10.76 17.67
CA ILE A 20 9.76 -10.63 18.86
C ILE A 20 9.73 -9.20 19.39
N GLN A 21 9.85 -8.19 18.54
CA GLN A 21 9.87 -6.78 18.98
C GLN A 21 8.53 -6.36 19.60
N ILE A 22 7.41 -6.75 18.97
CA ILE A 22 6.07 -6.48 19.52
C ILE A 22 5.89 -7.17 20.87
N THR A 23 6.23 -8.46 20.97
CA THR A 23 6.09 -9.25 22.20
C THR A 23 6.98 -8.73 23.33
N LYS A 24 8.25 -8.40 23.03
CA LYS A 24 9.16 -7.78 23.99
C LYS A 24 8.57 -6.50 24.57
N GLU A 25 7.94 -5.69 23.72
CA GLU A 25 7.33 -4.45 24.17
C GLU A 25 6.15 -4.74 25.11
N PHE A 26 5.28 -5.72 24.82
CA PHE A 26 4.20 -6.10 25.74
C PHE A 26 4.66 -6.57 27.13
N ILE A 27 5.80 -7.27 27.21
CA ILE A 27 6.34 -7.84 28.46
C ILE A 27 7.14 -6.81 29.27
N LYS A 28 7.62 -5.72 28.67
CA LYS A 28 8.37 -4.68 29.40
C LYS A 28 7.52 -4.10 30.55
N PRO A 29 8.04 -4.10 31.80
CA PRO A 29 7.35 -3.52 32.95
C PRO A 29 7.14 -2.02 32.76
N LYS A 30 6.12 -1.46 33.43
CA LYS A 30 5.77 -0.03 33.36
C LYS A 30 7.00 0.83 33.65
N THR A 31 7.52 1.51 32.64
CA THR A 31 8.43 2.64 32.86
C THR A 31 7.58 3.86 33.16
N SER A 32 7.39 4.19 34.44
CA SER A 32 6.90 5.50 34.86
C SER A 32 8.02 6.51 34.65
N ILE A 33 8.24 6.92 33.42
CA ILE A 33 9.15 8.02 33.15
C ILE A 33 8.35 9.08 32.43
N LEU A 34 7.91 10.08 33.20
CA LEU A 34 7.77 11.44 32.72
C LEU A 34 9.15 11.84 32.18
N VAL A 35 9.50 11.38 30.97
CA VAL A 35 10.69 11.86 30.29
C VAL A 35 10.31 13.25 29.80
N GLN A 36 10.62 14.24 30.63
CA GLN A 36 10.95 15.56 30.12
C GLN A 36 12.06 15.31 29.10
N GLN A 37 11.75 15.47 27.82
CA GLN A 37 12.69 15.30 26.72
C GLN A 37 13.83 16.30 26.93
N LYS A 38 14.90 15.90 27.62
CA LYS A 38 16.14 16.68 27.65
C LYS A 38 16.84 16.48 26.32
N PHE A 39 16.80 17.55 25.54
CA PHE A 39 17.43 17.74 24.24
C PHE A 39 18.91 17.37 24.31
N VAL A 40 19.26 16.24 23.69
CA VAL A 40 20.65 15.95 23.32
C VAL A 40 20.69 16.08 21.81
N ASN A 41 21.22 17.22 21.36
CA ASN A 41 21.36 17.69 19.98
C ASN A 41 20.16 18.48 19.45
N GLY A 42 20.31 19.81 19.44
CA GLY A 42 19.35 20.76 18.93
C GLY A 42 19.18 20.70 17.42
N ASP A 43 18.25 19.86 16.98
CA ASP A 43 17.64 19.97 15.66
C ASP A 43 16.30 20.70 15.83
N ASP A 44 16.09 21.78 15.09
CA ASP A 44 14.91 22.65 15.16
C ASP A 44 13.59 21.87 15.03
N ILE A 45 12.65 22.18 15.93
CA ILE A 45 11.24 21.83 15.75
C ILE A 45 10.66 22.85 14.79
N TYR A 46 10.20 22.39 13.62
CA TYR A 46 9.33 23.20 12.78
C TYR A 46 8.01 23.43 13.50
N ILE A 47 7.80 24.67 13.90
CA ILE A 47 6.48 25.23 14.19
C ILE A 47 5.75 25.32 12.86
N ASP A 48 4.50 24.88 12.90
CA ASP A 48 3.51 24.88 11.84
C ASP A 48 3.64 26.09 10.90
N ALA A 49 4.08 25.85 9.67
CA ALA A 49 4.04 26.85 8.63
C ALA A 49 2.66 26.78 7.99
N SER A 50 1.66 27.42 8.60
CA SER A 50 0.47 27.86 7.89
C SER A 50 0.84 29.02 6.97
N THR A 51 1.65 28.75 5.95
CA THR A 51 1.84 29.66 4.83
C THR A 51 0.77 29.32 3.79
N THR A 52 -0.29 30.11 3.78
CA THR A 52 -1.16 30.25 2.61
C THR A 52 -0.28 30.68 1.43
N ILE A 53 0.04 29.73 0.57
CA ILE A 53 0.56 30.03 -0.76
C ILE A 53 -0.58 30.73 -1.49
N ASN A 54 -0.42 32.03 -1.77
CA ASN A 54 -1.26 32.73 -2.75
C ASN A 54 -1.11 31.97 -4.07
N LYS A 55 -2.13 31.19 -4.44
CA LYS A 55 -2.19 30.58 -5.77
C LYS A 55 -2.30 31.74 -6.77
N PRO A 56 -1.44 31.84 -7.78
CA PRO A 56 -1.69 32.74 -8.90
C PRO A 56 -3.08 32.42 -9.48
N PRO A 57 -3.79 33.40 -10.05
CA PRO A 57 -5.08 33.15 -10.67
C PRO A 57 -4.97 31.97 -11.64
N TYR A 58 -5.89 31.01 -11.53
CA TYR A 58 -6.00 29.93 -12.50
C TYR A 58 -6.17 30.55 -13.89
N HIS A 59 -5.14 30.43 -14.74
CA HIS A 59 -5.35 30.60 -16.16
C HIS A 59 -6.15 29.40 -16.65
N ASN A 60 -7.40 29.68 -17.00
CA ASN A 60 -8.23 28.77 -17.77
C ASN A 60 -7.59 28.64 -19.16
N ASN A 61 -6.77 27.62 -19.35
CA ASN A 61 -6.39 27.19 -20.69
C ASN A 61 -7.61 26.49 -21.28
N ASN A 62 -8.43 27.29 -21.98
CA ASN A 62 -9.49 26.79 -22.85
C ASN A 62 -8.87 26.05 -24.04
N ASP A 63 -9.42 24.86 -24.27
CA ASP A 63 -9.63 24.17 -25.55
C ASP A 63 -8.45 23.92 -26.50
N ASP A 64 -7.74 22.81 -26.23
CA ASP A 64 -7.11 21.99 -27.27
C ASP A 64 -7.89 20.66 -27.42
N GLY A 65 -9.14 20.75 -27.90
CA GLY A 65 -10.24 19.79 -27.67
C GLY A 65 -10.15 18.36 -28.23
N PHE A 66 -9.06 17.93 -28.85
CA PHE A 66 -8.91 16.51 -29.25
C PHE A 66 -7.46 16.02 -29.21
N GLU A 67 -6.50 16.82 -29.71
CA GLU A 67 -5.09 16.42 -29.73
C GLU A 67 -4.49 16.36 -28.31
N THR A 68 -4.80 17.32 -27.43
CA THR A 68 -4.33 17.20 -26.04
C THR A 68 -5.06 16.10 -25.28
N ALA A 69 -6.32 15.80 -25.61
CA ALA A 69 -7.05 14.68 -25.00
C ALA A 69 -6.44 13.34 -25.41
N ALA A 70 -6.20 13.12 -26.71
CA ALA A 70 -5.52 11.93 -27.22
C ALA A 70 -4.10 11.80 -26.67
N LEU A 71 -3.36 12.91 -26.56
CA LEU A 71 -2.02 12.93 -25.98
C LEU A 71 -2.03 12.63 -24.47
N ARG A 72 -3.00 13.16 -23.70
CA ARG A 72 -3.18 12.85 -22.28
C ARG A 72 -3.56 11.39 -22.06
N VAL A 73 -4.49 10.87 -22.86
CA VAL A 73 -4.91 9.47 -22.83
C VAL A 73 -3.74 8.55 -23.19
N GLY A 74 -3.01 8.86 -24.27
CA GLY A 74 -1.80 8.14 -24.66
C GLY A 74 -0.71 8.16 -23.58
N LEU A 75 -0.50 9.32 -22.94
CA LEU A 75 0.44 9.45 -21.81
C LEU A 75 0.01 8.62 -20.60
N ALA A 76 -1.30 8.57 -20.31
CA ALA A 76 -1.85 7.74 -19.24
C ALA A 76 -1.62 6.25 -19.53
N PHE A 77 -1.88 5.79 -20.76
CA PHE A 77 -1.60 4.41 -21.17
C PHE A 77 -0.11 4.07 -21.10
N LEU A 78 0.76 5.01 -21.49
CA LEU A 78 2.20 4.85 -21.37
C LEU A 78 2.62 4.67 -19.90
N ILE A 79 2.15 5.55 -19.00
CA ILE A 79 2.45 5.48 -17.57
C ILE A 79 1.94 4.17 -16.97
N ILE A 80 0.69 3.79 -17.26
CA ILE A 80 0.09 2.53 -16.77
C ILE A 80 0.90 1.33 -17.28
N SER A 81 1.29 1.33 -18.55
CA SER A 81 2.09 0.25 -19.15
C SER A 81 3.47 0.13 -18.50
N ILE A 82 4.11 1.26 -18.21
CA ILE A 82 5.40 1.31 -17.51
C ILE A 82 5.25 0.75 -16.09
N ILE A 83 4.26 1.25 -15.34
CA ILE A 83 4.00 0.81 -13.97
C ILE A 83 3.70 -0.69 -13.93
N LEU A 84 2.84 -1.18 -14.83
CA LEU A 84 2.47 -2.59 -14.90
C LEU A 84 3.65 -3.50 -15.24
N SER A 85 4.53 -3.05 -16.14
CA SER A 85 5.74 -3.80 -16.50
C SER A 85 6.77 -3.84 -15.37
N PHE A 86 6.90 -2.77 -14.58
CA PHE A 86 7.70 -2.81 -13.35
C PHE A 86 7.02 -3.66 -12.27
N TYR A 87 5.70 -3.61 -12.16
CA TYR A 87 4.93 -4.40 -11.21
C TYR A 87 5.03 -5.89 -11.54
N SER A 88 5.01 -6.30 -12.81
CA SER A 88 5.16 -7.70 -13.21
C SER A 88 6.52 -8.30 -12.84
N LEU A 89 7.54 -7.46 -12.66
CA LEU A 89 8.85 -7.87 -12.16
C LEU A 89 8.95 -7.94 -10.63
N THR A 90 8.10 -7.19 -9.93
CA THR A 90 8.28 -6.90 -8.49
C THR A 90 7.18 -7.45 -7.61
N TYR A 91 6.03 -7.87 -8.17
CA TYR A 91 4.83 -8.22 -7.41
C TYR A 91 5.08 -9.31 -6.34
N GLU A 92 5.95 -10.29 -6.59
CA GLU A 92 6.31 -11.36 -5.66
C GLU A 92 7.13 -10.87 -4.45
N PHE A 93 7.77 -9.70 -4.58
CA PHE A 93 8.67 -9.13 -3.58
C PHE A 93 8.06 -7.96 -2.80
N ILE A 94 6.93 -7.39 -3.26
CA ILE A 94 6.33 -6.21 -2.62
C ILE A 94 5.93 -6.49 -1.17
N SER A 95 5.36 -7.67 -0.89
CA SER A 95 5.04 -8.12 0.46
C SER A 95 6.30 -8.23 1.33
N MET A 96 7.38 -8.80 0.80
CA MET A 96 8.68 -8.91 1.48
C MET A 96 9.27 -7.53 1.80
N ILE A 97 9.26 -6.61 0.84
CA ILE A 97 9.73 -5.22 1.03
C ILE A 97 8.89 -4.54 2.11
N GLY A 98 7.56 -4.66 2.05
CA GLY A 98 6.65 -4.11 3.05
C GLY A 98 6.95 -4.65 4.46
N LEU A 99 7.17 -5.95 4.59
CA LEU A 99 7.45 -6.62 5.86
C LEU A 99 8.82 -6.20 6.44
N LEU A 100 9.82 -6.05 5.57
CA LEU A 100 11.15 -5.57 5.95
C LEU A 100 11.11 -4.10 6.42
N ILE A 101 10.42 -3.22 5.69
CA ILE A 101 10.27 -1.82 6.10
C ILE A 101 9.51 -1.73 7.43
N LEU A 102 8.41 -2.47 7.59
CA LEU A 102 7.66 -2.50 8.84
C LEU A 102 8.51 -2.99 10.01
N SER A 103 9.34 -4.02 9.80
CA SER A 103 10.28 -4.54 10.81
C SER A 103 11.25 -3.45 11.29
N ILE A 104 11.81 -2.68 10.35
CA ILE A 104 12.72 -1.56 10.64
C ILE A 104 11.98 -0.45 11.40
N THR A 105 10.77 -0.10 10.97
CA THR A 105 9.94 0.91 11.63
C THR A 105 9.62 0.52 13.07
N ILE A 106 9.18 -0.72 13.31
CA ILE A 106 8.88 -1.22 14.66
C ILE A 106 10.13 -1.17 15.55
N TYR A 107 11.29 -1.59 15.04
CA TYR A 107 12.54 -1.51 15.78
C TYR A 107 12.96 -0.07 16.13
N LYS A 108 12.73 0.89 15.22
CA LYS A 108 12.96 2.31 15.52
C LYS A 108 12.00 2.82 16.59
N ASP A 109 10.72 2.45 16.49
CA ASP A 109 9.67 2.87 17.40
C ASP A 109 9.89 2.34 18.84
N THR A 110 10.35 1.10 19.00
CA THR A 110 10.59 0.49 20.34
C THR A 110 11.82 1.04 21.07
N LYS A 111 12.66 1.86 20.40
CA LYS A 111 13.74 2.61 21.06
C LYS A 111 13.25 3.84 21.82
N ILE A 112 12.04 4.30 21.56
CA ILE A 112 11.47 5.51 22.15
C ILE A 112 10.43 5.12 23.21
N PRO A 113 10.45 5.73 24.41
CA PRO A 113 9.50 5.39 25.48
C PRO A 113 8.07 5.82 25.14
N PHE A 114 7.09 5.03 25.57
CA PHE A 114 5.67 5.32 25.42
C PHE A 114 5.19 6.34 26.46
N GLU A 115 4.31 7.26 26.06
CA GLU A 115 3.71 8.27 26.96
C GLU A 115 2.85 7.59 28.04
N ASN A 116 2.01 6.64 27.63
CA ASN A 116 1.12 5.91 28.54
C ASN A 116 0.78 4.50 28.01
N HIS A 117 0.09 3.71 28.83
CA HIS A 117 -0.30 2.33 28.49
C HIS A 117 -1.28 2.27 27.30
N LYS A 118 -2.16 3.27 27.16
CA LYS A 118 -3.13 3.34 26.06
C LYS A 118 -2.44 3.60 24.72
N ALA A 119 -1.45 4.50 24.68
CA ALA A 119 -0.61 4.74 23.51
C ALA A 119 0.16 3.48 23.10
N LYS A 120 0.65 2.70 24.07
CA LYS A 120 1.30 1.40 23.83
C LYS A 120 0.35 0.37 23.18
N ILE A 121 -0.87 0.25 23.70
CA ILE A 121 -1.90 -0.63 23.11
C ILE A 121 -2.27 -0.17 21.69
N GLN A 122 -2.50 1.13 21.50
CA GLN A 122 -2.85 1.70 20.20
C GLN A 122 -1.73 1.51 19.16
N TRP A 123 -0.47 1.66 19.57
CA TRP A 123 0.70 1.38 18.73
C TRP A 123 0.76 -0.09 18.32
N ALA A 124 0.58 -1.02 19.26
CA ALA A 124 0.61 -2.44 18.95
C ALA A 124 -0.54 -2.83 18.01
N PHE A 125 -1.75 -2.34 18.26
CA PHE A 125 -2.92 -2.56 17.41
C PHE A 125 -2.70 -2.04 15.98
N LYS A 126 -2.11 -0.85 15.85
CA LYS A 126 -1.74 -0.25 14.57
C LYS A 126 -0.75 -1.12 13.79
N ASN A 127 0.28 -1.65 14.46
CA ASN A 127 1.25 -2.56 13.84
C ASN A 127 0.64 -3.90 13.44
N ILE A 128 -0.25 -4.47 14.26
CA ILE A 128 -1.02 -5.68 13.90
C ILE A 128 -1.84 -5.42 12.63
N THR A 129 -2.48 -4.25 12.52
CA THR A 129 -3.24 -3.86 11.33
C THR A 129 -2.33 -3.76 10.09
N TYR A 130 -1.12 -3.20 10.23
CA TYR A 130 -0.15 -3.17 9.13
C TYR A 130 0.33 -4.57 8.72
N ILE A 131 0.54 -5.46 9.68
CA ILE A 131 0.87 -6.87 9.40
C ILE A 131 -0.25 -7.49 8.58
N ALA A 132 -1.52 -7.34 8.98
CA ALA A 132 -2.67 -7.88 8.25
C ALA A 132 -2.74 -7.38 6.80
N ILE A 133 -2.43 -6.11 6.55
CA ILE A 133 -2.37 -5.55 5.19
C ILE A 133 -1.25 -6.20 4.38
N ILE A 134 -0.05 -6.31 4.94
CA ILE A 134 1.08 -6.95 4.24
C ILE A 134 0.76 -8.42 3.93
N PHE A 135 0.11 -9.13 4.85
CA PHE A 135 -0.39 -10.48 4.59
C PHE A 135 -1.42 -10.50 3.46
N SER A 136 -2.34 -9.53 3.39
CA SER A 136 -3.30 -9.44 2.28
C SER A 136 -2.62 -9.22 0.92
N LEU A 137 -1.43 -8.62 0.88
CA LEU A 137 -0.65 -8.46 -0.35
C LEU A 137 -0.01 -9.76 -0.84
N LEU A 138 0.17 -10.77 0.03
CA LEU A 138 0.65 -12.10 -0.36
C LEU A 138 -0.38 -12.87 -1.18
N PHE A 139 -1.68 -12.61 -0.96
CA PHE A 139 -2.76 -13.28 -1.68
C PHE A 139 -3.10 -12.49 -2.93
N ILE A 140 -2.57 -12.91 -4.08
CA ILE A 140 -2.86 -12.27 -5.37
C ILE A 140 -4.11 -12.93 -5.96
N PRO A 141 -5.16 -12.17 -6.31
CA PRO A 141 -6.32 -12.73 -7.00
C PRO A 141 -5.89 -13.37 -8.33
N LYS A 142 -6.48 -14.53 -8.67
CA LYS A 142 -6.13 -15.28 -9.88
C LYS A 142 -6.34 -14.47 -11.17
N SER A 143 -7.35 -13.61 -11.20
CA SER A 143 -7.63 -12.66 -12.30
C SER A 143 -6.44 -11.72 -12.53
N VAL A 144 -5.87 -11.18 -11.44
CA VAL A 144 -4.75 -10.26 -11.44
C VAL A 144 -3.47 -11.00 -11.82
N GLU A 145 -3.22 -12.18 -11.26
CA GLU A 145 -2.09 -13.03 -11.61
C GLU A 145 -2.09 -13.39 -13.11
N ALA A 146 -3.24 -13.79 -13.65
CA ALA A 146 -3.39 -14.13 -15.07
C ALA A 146 -3.03 -12.97 -16.00
N VAL A 147 -3.33 -11.72 -15.60
CA VAL A 147 -2.95 -10.51 -16.37
C VAL A 147 -1.47 -10.19 -16.19
N ILE A 148 -0.93 -10.24 -14.97
CA ILE A 148 0.47 -9.91 -14.68
C ILE A 148 1.44 -10.78 -15.49
N VAL A 149 1.17 -12.09 -15.57
CA VAL A 149 2.03 -13.04 -16.28
C VAL A 149 2.08 -12.77 -17.79
N GLN A 150 1.06 -12.12 -18.35
CA GLN A 150 0.98 -11.77 -19.77
C GLN A 150 1.68 -10.44 -20.09
N ILE A 151 1.96 -9.61 -19.09
CA ILE A 151 2.64 -8.32 -19.28
C ILE A 151 4.11 -8.57 -19.57
N GLN A 152 4.59 -8.08 -20.71
CA GLN A 152 6.00 -8.23 -21.07
C GLN A 152 6.87 -7.36 -20.16
N PRO A 153 7.92 -7.92 -19.53
CA PRO A 153 8.91 -7.13 -18.82
C PRO A 153 9.58 -6.12 -19.76
N MET A 154 9.88 -4.93 -19.25
CA MET A 154 10.59 -3.91 -20.03
C MET A 154 12.00 -4.40 -20.37
N GLN A 155 12.32 -4.39 -21.66
CA GLN A 155 13.62 -4.82 -22.18
C GLN A 155 14.50 -3.59 -22.43
N PHE A 156 15.66 -3.54 -21.77
CA PHE A 156 16.59 -2.40 -21.84
C PHE A 156 17.80 -2.64 -22.75
N ASP A 157 17.80 -3.72 -23.53
CA ASP A 157 18.95 -4.13 -24.35
C ASP A 157 19.26 -3.15 -25.49
N SER A 158 18.24 -2.44 -25.99
CA SER A 158 18.36 -1.41 -27.03
C SER A 158 17.15 -0.48 -27.00
N LEU A 159 17.25 0.70 -27.62
CA LEU A 159 16.10 1.61 -27.77
C LEU A 159 14.93 0.93 -28.53
N GLN A 160 15.25 0.13 -29.55
CA GLN A 160 14.23 -0.55 -30.35
C GLN A 160 13.48 -1.62 -29.54
N THR A 161 14.20 -2.41 -28.73
CA THR A 161 13.58 -3.43 -27.88
C THR A 161 12.74 -2.79 -26.76
N LEU A 162 13.20 -1.67 -26.20
CA LEU A 162 12.41 -0.87 -25.25
C LEU A 162 11.10 -0.39 -25.88
N LEU A 163 11.16 0.25 -27.06
CA LEU A 163 9.98 0.74 -27.76
C LEU A 163 9.01 -0.38 -28.13
N ASN A 164 9.52 -1.54 -28.55
CA ASN A 164 8.71 -2.72 -28.87
C ASN A 164 7.98 -3.23 -27.61
N SER A 165 8.67 -3.35 -26.48
CA SER A 165 8.08 -3.80 -25.21
C SER A 165 7.01 -2.83 -24.68
N ILE A 166 7.26 -1.53 -24.77
CA ILE A 166 6.29 -0.49 -24.40
C ILE A 166 5.06 -0.56 -25.32
N THR A 167 5.27 -0.66 -26.62
CA THR A 167 4.17 -0.73 -27.60
C THR A 167 3.31 -1.97 -27.40
N TYR A 168 3.93 -3.12 -27.10
CA TYR A 168 3.22 -4.34 -26.75
C TYR A 168 2.35 -4.15 -25.51
N ASN A 169 2.94 -3.63 -24.41
CA ASN A 169 2.21 -3.41 -23.17
C ASN A 169 1.06 -2.40 -23.32
N ILE A 170 1.24 -1.32 -24.10
CA ILE A 170 0.18 -0.36 -24.40
C ILE A 170 -0.99 -1.05 -25.12
N LYS A 171 -0.70 -1.86 -26.15
CA LYS A 171 -1.75 -2.61 -26.88
C LYS A 171 -2.46 -3.60 -25.96
N PHE A 172 -1.72 -4.28 -25.10
CA PHE A 172 -2.27 -5.21 -24.13
C PHE A 172 -3.21 -4.50 -23.13
N VAL A 173 -2.76 -3.40 -22.52
CA VAL A 173 -3.55 -2.61 -21.56
C VAL A 173 -4.80 -2.03 -22.23
N TRP A 174 -4.69 -1.54 -23.46
CA TRP A 174 -5.82 -1.07 -24.25
C TRP A 174 -6.86 -2.19 -24.46
N ASN A 175 -6.40 -3.37 -24.89
CA ASN A 175 -7.27 -4.52 -25.13
C ASN A 175 -7.95 -5.02 -23.84
N LEU A 176 -7.22 -5.00 -22.72
CA LEU A 176 -7.74 -5.36 -21.40
C LEU A 176 -8.83 -4.38 -20.95
N LEU A 177 -8.57 -3.08 -21.04
CA LEU A 177 -9.53 -2.05 -20.66
C LEU A 177 -10.77 -2.02 -21.55
N TYR A 178 -10.67 -2.44 -22.82
CA TYR A 178 -11.80 -2.46 -23.74
C TYR A 178 -12.67 -3.72 -23.60
N ASN A 179 -12.05 -4.90 -23.40
CA ASN A 179 -12.78 -6.17 -23.40
C ASN A 179 -13.11 -6.73 -22.00
N ASP A 180 -12.35 -6.35 -20.97
CA ASP A 180 -12.52 -6.87 -19.61
C ASP A 180 -12.24 -5.77 -18.57
N THR A 181 -13.15 -4.81 -18.53
CA THR A 181 -13.06 -3.61 -17.67
C THR A 181 -12.98 -3.94 -16.18
N LEU A 182 -13.65 -5.01 -15.74
CA LEU A 182 -13.63 -5.43 -14.33
C LEU A 182 -12.24 -5.92 -13.94
N THR A 183 -11.68 -6.86 -14.70
CA THR A 183 -10.32 -7.37 -14.45
C THR A 183 -9.29 -6.24 -14.57
N ALA A 184 -9.45 -5.34 -15.54
CA ALA A 184 -8.58 -4.18 -15.69
C ALA A 184 -8.60 -3.28 -14.43
N ASN A 185 -9.79 -2.97 -13.91
CA ASN A 185 -9.95 -2.17 -12.69
C ASN A 185 -9.38 -2.88 -11.46
N ASN A 186 -9.52 -4.21 -11.36
CA ASN A 186 -8.95 -5.00 -10.26
C ASN A 186 -7.41 -4.95 -10.28
N VAL A 187 -6.81 -5.08 -11.45
CA VAL A 187 -5.36 -4.99 -11.65
C VAL A 187 -4.86 -3.59 -11.30
N ILE A 188 -5.49 -2.55 -11.85
CA ILE A 188 -5.11 -1.14 -11.58
C ILE A 188 -5.27 -0.82 -10.09
N GLY A 189 -6.39 -1.19 -9.48
CA GLY A 189 -6.66 -0.99 -8.05
C GLY A 189 -5.60 -1.67 -7.18
N ARG A 190 -5.25 -2.93 -7.47
CA ARG A 190 -4.20 -3.67 -6.79
C ARG A 190 -2.83 -2.98 -6.91
N VAL A 191 -2.47 -2.54 -8.10
CA VAL A 191 -1.19 -1.85 -8.34
C VAL A 191 -1.12 -0.53 -7.56
N LEU A 192 -2.18 0.28 -7.63
CA LEU A 192 -2.27 1.55 -6.90
C LEU A 192 -2.20 1.35 -5.38
N VAL A 193 -2.88 0.34 -4.85
CA VAL A 193 -2.80 0.02 -3.42
C VAL A 193 -1.39 -0.42 -3.02
N ASN A 194 -0.73 -1.28 -3.82
CA ASN A 194 0.65 -1.68 -3.54
C ASN A 194 1.61 -0.49 -3.54
N LEU A 195 1.54 0.38 -4.56
CA LEU A 195 2.36 1.59 -4.61
C LEU A 195 2.07 2.52 -3.45
N GLY A 196 0.79 2.71 -3.09
CA GLY A 196 0.38 3.52 -1.95
C GLY A 196 0.90 2.99 -0.62
N ILE A 197 0.87 1.67 -0.41
CA ILE A 197 1.40 1.02 0.79
C ILE A 197 2.92 1.14 0.87
N ILE A 198 3.64 0.91 -0.23
CA ILE A 198 5.10 1.08 -0.30
C ILE A 198 5.48 2.52 0.00
N TYR A 199 4.80 3.48 -0.64
CA TYR A 199 5.01 4.91 -0.39
C TYR A 199 4.77 5.24 1.09
N TYR A 200 3.66 4.77 1.66
CA TYR A 200 3.33 4.98 3.06
C TYR A 200 4.39 4.43 4.01
N PHE A 201 4.84 3.19 3.81
CA PHE A 201 5.91 2.57 4.62
C PHE A 201 7.27 3.26 4.44
N THR A 202 7.56 3.75 3.24
CA THR A 202 8.79 4.52 2.98
C THR A 202 8.78 5.85 3.71
N VAL A 203 7.66 6.59 3.65
CA VAL A 203 7.45 7.82 4.42
C VAL A 203 7.54 7.54 5.92
N LEU A 204 6.99 6.42 6.41
CA LEU A 204 7.13 5.98 7.80
C LEU A 204 8.59 5.77 8.22
N LEU A 205 9.42 5.23 7.33
CA LEU A 205 10.83 4.97 7.61
C LEU A 205 11.65 6.27 7.68
N ILE A 206 11.37 7.21 6.77
CA ILE A 206 12.11 8.48 6.63
C ILE A 206 11.69 9.49 7.71
N THR A 207 10.39 9.57 8.03
CA THR A 207 9.86 10.60 8.94
C THR A 207 10.32 10.35 10.38
N LYS A 208 11.09 11.28 10.98
CA LYS A 208 11.35 11.29 12.44
C LYS A 208 10.02 11.55 13.17
N ARG A 209 9.47 10.57 13.91
CA ARG A 209 8.20 10.72 14.63
C ARG A 209 8.40 11.04 16.11
N LYS A 210 7.54 11.91 16.68
CA LYS A 210 7.17 11.86 18.11
C LYS A 210 6.24 10.65 18.27
N VAL A 211 6.82 9.51 18.62
CA VAL A 211 6.25 8.21 18.18
C VAL A 211 4.99 7.80 18.95
N HIS A 212 4.83 8.19 20.21
CA HIS A 212 3.90 7.48 21.10
C HIS A 212 2.92 8.40 21.83
N ASN A 213 2.29 9.31 21.10
CA ASN A 213 1.17 10.08 21.63
C ASN A 213 -0.13 9.27 21.56
N GLU A 214 -0.96 9.40 22.59
CA GLU A 214 -2.30 8.85 22.56
C GLU A 214 -3.13 9.47 21.42
N ARG A 215 -3.80 8.60 20.66
CA ARG A 215 -4.75 9.01 19.61
C ARG A 215 -6.18 8.98 20.13
N SER A 216 -7.02 9.86 19.58
CA SER A 216 -8.46 9.82 19.86
C SER A 216 -9.10 8.54 19.33
N LEU A 217 -10.22 8.11 19.92
CA LEU A 217 -10.97 6.94 19.45
C LEU A 217 -11.44 7.12 18.00
N LYS A 218 -11.83 8.34 17.62
CA LYS A 218 -12.26 8.70 16.26
C LYS A 218 -11.12 8.49 15.24
N ASP A 219 -9.90 8.86 15.59
CA ASP A 219 -8.75 8.67 14.70
C ASP A 219 -8.41 7.18 14.54
N MET A 220 -8.58 6.39 15.60
CA MET A 220 -8.38 4.94 15.57
C MET A 220 -9.45 4.23 14.73
N SER A 221 -10.72 4.61 14.87
CA SER A 221 -11.81 4.02 14.07
C SER A 221 -11.69 4.38 12.59
N THR A 222 -11.33 5.64 12.29
CA THR A 222 -11.08 6.10 10.90
C THR A 222 -9.92 5.33 10.28
N PHE A 223 -8.84 5.13 11.05
CA PHE A 223 -7.72 4.30 10.61
C PHE A 223 -8.16 2.88 10.26
N ILE A 224 -8.90 2.20 11.15
CA ILE A 224 -9.38 0.83 10.91
C ILE A 224 -10.22 0.75 9.63
N LEU A 225 -11.17 1.67 9.47
CA LEU A 225 -12.08 1.67 8.32
C LEU A 225 -11.32 1.85 6.99
N VAL A 226 -10.36 2.78 6.95
CA VAL A 226 -9.51 2.97 5.77
C VAL A 226 -8.69 1.70 5.48
N MET A 227 -8.13 1.06 6.50
CA MET A 227 -7.35 -0.17 6.31
C MET A 227 -8.21 -1.34 5.81
N ILE A 228 -9.45 -1.48 6.28
CA ILE A 228 -10.40 -2.48 5.77
C ILE A 228 -10.71 -2.23 4.29
N LEU A 229 -10.98 -0.98 3.90
CA LEU A 229 -11.24 -0.64 2.50
C LEU A 229 -10.04 -0.97 1.60
N ILE A 230 -8.81 -0.71 2.06
CA ILE A 230 -7.57 -1.06 1.34
C ILE A 230 -7.49 -2.58 1.11
N ILE A 231 -7.81 -3.39 2.13
CA ILE A 231 -7.80 -4.85 2.02
C ILE A 231 -8.84 -5.34 1.01
N ILE A 232 -10.05 -4.79 1.07
CA ILE A 232 -11.16 -5.12 0.15
C ILE A 232 -10.78 -4.79 -1.29
N VAL A 233 -10.33 -3.55 -1.55
CA VAL A 233 -9.94 -3.12 -2.91
C VAL A 233 -8.78 -3.96 -3.46
N SER A 234 -7.84 -4.37 -2.59
CA SER A 234 -6.73 -5.24 -3.00
C SER A 234 -7.18 -6.65 -3.38
N ASN A 235 -8.28 -7.14 -2.81
CA ASN A 235 -8.70 -8.54 -2.93
C ASN A 235 -10.16 -8.65 -3.35
N ILE A 236 -10.59 -7.77 -4.25
CA ILE A 236 -12.01 -7.59 -4.59
C ILE A 236 -12.67 -8.85 -5.14
N ASP A 237 -11.96 -9.67 -5.92
CA ASP A 237 -12.51 -10.95 -6.42
C ASP A 237 -12.73 -11.95 -5.28
N SER A 238 -11.76 -12.08 -4.38
CA SER A 238 -11.89 -12.96 -3.21
C SER A 238 -13.01 -12.48 -2.28
N PHE A 239 -13.19 -11.16 -2.16
CA PHE A 239 -14.25 -10.55 -1.38
C PHE A 239 -15.62 -10.74 -2.03
N TRP A 240 -15.73 -10.58 -3.36
CA TRP A 240 -16.97 -10.80 -4.10
C TRP A 240 -17.43 -12.24 -4.02
N ASN A 241 -16.51 -13.21 -4.17
CA ASN A 241 -16.79 -14.63 -3.98
C ASN A 241 -17.28 -14.99 -2.57
N LEU A 242 -17.01 -14.12 -1.58
CA LEU A 242 -17.44 -14.28 -0.19
C LEU A 242 -18.80 -13.59 0.05
N ILE A 243 -19.05 -12.45 -0.60
CA ILE A 243 -20.31 -11.70 -0.50
C ILE A 243 -21.42 -12.29 -1.34
N GLU A 244 -21.13 -12.77 -2.54
CA GLU A 244 -22.15 -13.22 -3.50
C GLU A 244 -23.04 -14.35 -2.93
N PRO A 245 -22.51 -15.43 -2.31
CA PRO A 245 -23.36 -16.42 -1.65
C PRO A 245 -24.17 -15.85 -0.49
N LEU A 246 -23.65 -14.81 0.18
CA LEU A 246 -24.31 -14.15 1.30
C LEU A 246 -25.47 -13.28 0.79
N ARG A 247 -25.28 -12.56 -0.32
CA ARG A 247 -26.33 -11.83 -1.03
C ARG A 247 -27.43 -12.77 -1.48
N ASP A 248 -27.07 -13.87 -2.15
CA ASP A 248 -28.04 -14.82 -2.69
C ASP A 248 -28.85 -15.50 -1.58
N ASN A 249 -28.23 -15.80 -0.44
CA ASN A 249 -28.94 -16.32 0.74
C ASN A 249 -29.89 -15.29 1.35
N ILE A 250 -29.49 -14.01 1.43
CA ILE A 250 -30.35 -12.93 1.92
C ILE A 250 -31.54 -12.73 0.97
N GLU A 251 -31.30 -12.69 -0.34
CA GLU A 251 -32.34 -12.58 -1.36
C GLU A 251 -33.31 -13.76 -1.30
N THR A 252 -32.79 -14.99 -1.18
CA THR A 252 -33.63 -16.19 -1.04
C THR A 252 -34.47 -16.11 0.23
N TRP A 253 -33.93 -15.61 1.33
CA TRP A 253 -34.68 -15.47 2.59
C TRP A 253 -35.82 -14.46 2.46
N PHE A 254 -35.58 -13.29 1.85
CA PHE A 254 -36.63 -12.30 1.58
C PHE A 254 -37.65 -12.74 0.53
N ASN A 255 -37.23 -13.51 -0.48
CA ASN A 255 -38.09 -13.99 -1.55
C ASN A 255 -38.83 -15.29 -1.19
N SER A 256 -38.42 -16.02 -0.15
CA SER A 256 -39.10 -17.24 0.34
C SER A 256 -40.38 -16.98 1.14
N THR A 257 -40.74 -15.71 1.34
CA THR A 257 -41.99 -15.28 2.01
C THR A 257 -43.16 -14.98 1.06
N ASN A 258 -43.07 -15.36 -0.21
CA ASN A 258 -44.20 -15.41 -1.17
C ASN A 258 -44.54 -16.86 -1.52
#